data_AF-A0A8S3I2Y9-F1
#
_entry.id   AF-A0A8S3I2Y9-F1
#
_cell.length_a   1.000
_cell.length_b   1.000
_cell.length_c   1.000
_cell.angle_alpha   90.00
_cell.angle_beta   90.00
_cell.angle_gamma   90.00
#
_symmetry.space_group_name_H-M   'P 1'
#
loop_
_entity.id
_entity.type
_entity.pdbx_description
1 polymer ?
#
loop_
_entity_poly.entity_id
_entity_poly.type
_entity_poly.pdbx_seq_one_letter_code
_entity_poly.pdbx_strand_id
1 'polypeptide(L)'
;RGDFLTFFKIDTSTSYLNWAINYYRQRYVNCRFLIASDDKIYAKQHLGYFSDVFITPPIFFHGHDLAALALAEHSILTAGTYSWWTAWLAGGNVVHDLNYPVPFQNCIKEHYFPPWFLFPHNSSSKRWAPPPS
;
A
#
# COMPACT_ATOMS: atom_id res chain seq x y z
N ARG A 1 7.32 -10.10 9.01
CA ARG A 1 6.79 -9.97 10.40
C ARG A 1 7.95 -9.54 11.28
N GLY A 2 8.31 -8.26 11.21
CA GLY A 2 9.31 -7.62 12.06
C GLY A 2 8.68 -6.38 12.71
N ASP A 3 9.19 -6.06 13.90
CA ASP A 3 9.01 -4.85 14.74
C ASP A 3 7.62 -4.29 15.13
N PHE A 4 6.53 -4.48 14.38
CA PHE A 4 5.22 -3.88 14.75
C PHE A 4 4.27 -4.78 15.56
N LEU A 5 4.54 -6.09 15.68
CA LEU A 5 3.65 -7.04 16.35
C LEU A 5 3.55 -6.85 17.87
N THR A 6 4.48 -6.12 18.48
CA THR A 6 4.61 -6.04 19.94
C THR A 6 3.93 -4.81 20.57
N PHE A 7 3.65 -3.74 19.80
CA PHE A 7 3.08 -2.50 20.34
C PHE A 7 1.62 -2.25 19.94
N PHE A 8 1.20 -2.72 18.77
CA PHE A 8 -0.19 -2.69 18.36
C PHE A 8 -0.51 -4.06 17.80
N LYS A 9 -1.39 -4.80 18.47
CA LYS A 9 -1.89 -6.10 18.02
C LYS A 9 -2.82 -5.91 16.82
N ILE A 10 -2.29 -5.37 15.73
CA ILE A 10 -2.95 -5.20 14.45
C ILE A 10 -2.50 -6.39 13.61
N ASP A 11 -3.06 -7.54 13.92
CA ASP A 11 -3.21 -8.56 12.90
C ASP A 11 -4.21 -7.94 11.94
N THR A 12 -3.77 -7.52 10.76
CA THR A 12 -4.70 -7.14 9.69
C THR A 12 -5.65 -8.31 9.53
N SER A 13 -6.86 -8.17 10.08
CA SER A 13 -7.80 -9.27 10.15
C SER A 13 -8.01 -9.80 8.73
N THR A 14 -7.96 -11.12 8.56
CA THR A 14 -8.34 -11.78 7.30
C THR A 14 -9.66 -11.23 6.76
N SER A 15 -10.57 -10.80 7.66
CA SER A 15 -11.82 -10.12 7.31
C SER A 15 -11.60 -8.78 6.58
N TYR A 16 -10.65 -7.95 6.99
CA TYR A 16 -10.33 -6.70 6.30
C TYR A 16 -9.77 -6.98 4.90
N LEU A 17 -8.81 -7.89 4.76
CA LEU A 17 -8.23 -8.19 3.45
C LEU A 17 -9.29 -8.76 2.50
N ASN A 18 -10.15 -9.64 2.99
CA ASN A 18 -11.29 -10.14 2.22
C ASN A 18 -12.25 -9.02 1.80
N TRP A 19 -12.58 -8.12 2.73
CA TRP A 19 -13.43 -6.97 2.43
C TRP A 19 -12.78 -6.04 1.39
N ALA A 20 -11.49 -5.74 1.53
CA ALA A 20 -10.75 -4.84 0.64
C ALA A 20 -10.59 -5.42 -0.77
N ILE A 21 -10.29 -6.71 -0.88
CA ILE A 21 -10.28 -7.42 -2.17
C ILE A 21 -11.66 -7.33 -2.83
N ASN A 22 -12.73 -7.62 -2.08
CA ASN A 22 -14.09 -7.54 -2.61
C ASN A 22 -14.51 -6.11 -2.95
N TYR A 23 -14.04 -5.11 -2.21
CA TYR A 23 -14.27 -3.69 -2.50
C TYR A 23 -13.80 -3.31 -3.91
N TYR A 24 -12.62 -3.77 -4.32
CA TYR A 24 -12.09 -3.54 -5.66
C TYR A 24 -12.77 -4.40 -6.72
N ARG A 25 -13.04 -5.68 -6.44
CA ARG A 25 -13.79 -6.56 -7.38
C ARG A 25 -15.16 -6.01 -7.77
N GLN A 26 -15.84 -5.33 -6.84
CA GLN A 26 -17.14 -4.71 -7.11
C GLN A 26 -17.05 -3.44 -7.98
N ARG A 27 -15.86 -2.83 -8.10
CA ARG A 27 -15.65 -1.54 -8.78
C ARG A 27 -14.94 -1.68 -10.12
N TYR A 28 -14.12 -2.70 -10.27
CA TYR A 28 -13.29 -2.88 -11.46
C TYR A 28 -13.44 -4.30 -12.01
N VAL A 29 -13.54 -4.40 -13.33
CA VAL A 29 -13.53 -5.67 -14.05
C VAL A 29 -12.10 -6.21 -14.14
N ASN A 30 -11.93 -7.54 -14.10
CA ASN A 30 -10.63 -8.21 -14.25
C ASN A 30 -9.56 -7.78 -13.21
N CYS A 31 -9.97 -7.53 -11.96
CA CYS A 31 -9.04 -7.25 -10.87
C CYS A 31 -8.00 -8.36 -10.71
N ARG A 32 -6.73 -7.98 -10.49
CA ARG A 32 -5.65 -8.86 -10.07
C ARG A 32 -4.97 -8.24 -8.85
N PHE A 33 -4.69 -9.05 -7.85
CA PHE A 33 -4.14 -8.60 -6.58
C PHE A 33 -2.73 -9.14 -6.42
N LEU A 34 -1.75 -8.24 -6.32
CA LEU A 34 -0.37 -8.60 -6.02
C LEU A 34 -0.10 -8.37 -4.53
N ILE A 35 0.41 -9.39 -3.84
CA ILE A 35 0.75 -9.36 -2.43
C ILE A 35 2.26 -9.41 -2.29
N ALA A 36 2.83 -8.37 -1.69
CA ALA A 36 4.16 -8.42 -1.10
C ALA A 36 4.04 -8.62 0.42
N SER A 37 4.84 -9.52 0.95
CA SER A 37 4.90 -9.83 2.38
C SER A 37 6.30 -10.29 2.73
N ASP A 38 6.75 -9.97 3.93
CA ASP A 38 7.94 -10.60 4.54
C ASP A 38 7.70 -12.08 4.83
N ASP A 39 6.44 -12.47 5.05
CA ASP A 39 6.02 -13.84 5.29
C ASP A 39 5.12 -14.30 4.14
N LYS A 40 5.77 -14.66 3.03
CA LYS A 40 5.14 -15.10 1.79
C LYS A 40 4.41 -16.45 1.98
N ILE A 41 4.88 -17.29 2.91
CA ILE A 41 4.24 -18.57 3.24
C ILE A 41 2.91 -18.31 3.94
N TYR A 42 2.89 -17.46 4.96
CA TYR A 42 1.67 -17.08 5.66
C TYR A 42 0.66 -16.42 4.72
N ALA A 43 1.10 -15.49 3.87
CA ALA A 43 0.25 -14.87 2.86
C ALA A 43 -0.39 -15.91 1.92
N LYS A 44 0.38 -16.90 1.48
CA LYS A 44 -0.12 -17.97 0.62
C LYS A 44 -1.18 -18.83 1.30
N GLN A 45 -0.98 -19.17 2.57
CA GLN A 45 -1.94 -19.96 3.34
C GLN A 45 -3.26 -19.23 3.56
N HIS A 46 -3.22 -17.90 3.74
CA HIS A 46 -4.40 -17.11 4.12
C HIS A 46 -5.10 -16.43 2.94
N LEU A 47 -4.44 -16.28 1.79
CA LEU A 47 -4.99 -15.53 0.65
C LEU A 47 -4.78 -16.26 -0.70
N GLY A 48 -3.97 -17.30 -0.74
CA GLY A 48 -3.66 -18.05 -1.97
C GLY A 48 -4.80 -18.94 -2.46
N TYR A 49 -5.96 -18.95 -1.78
CA TYR A 49 -7.17 -19.63 -2.25
C TYR A 49 -7.92 -18.82 -3.33
N PHE A 50 -7.61 -17.53 -3.47
CA PHE A 50 -8.16 -16.70 -4.54
C PHE A 50 -7.34 -16.86 -5.83
N SER A 51 -8.01 -17.13 -6.96
CA SER A 51 -7.34 -17.36 -8.26
C SER A 51 -6.75 -16.10 -8.89
N ASP A 52 -7.23 -14.92 -8.49
CA ASP A 52 -6.81 -13.59 -8.91
C ASP A 52 -5.81 -12.95 -7.94
N VAL A 53 -5.33 -13.70 -6.94
CA VAL A 53 -4.32 -13.27 -5.98
C VAL A 53 -2.98 -13.91 -6.32
N PHE A 54 -1.96 -13.07 -6.43
CA PHE A 54 -0.59 -13.44 -6.74
C PHE A 54 0.33 -12.95 -5.61
N ILE A 55 1.32 -13.76 -5.27
CA ILE A 55 2.34 -13.39 -4.29
C ILE A 55 3.64 -13.14 -5.04
N THR A 56 4.31 -12.05 -4.69
CA THR A 56 5.64 -11.71 -5.22
C THR A 56 6.62 -12.88 -5.08
N PRO A 57 7.52 -13.11 -6.05
CA PRO A 57 8.45 -14.23 -6.03
C PRO A 57 9.28 -14.33 -4.74
N PRO A 58 9.67 -15.54 -4.29
CA PRO A 58 10.50 -15.71 -3.09
C PRO A 58 11.87 -14.99 -3.17
N ILE A 59 12.38 -14.76 -4.37
CA ILE A 59 13.66 -14.06 -4.60
C ILE A 59 13.54 -12.53 -4.46
N PHE A 60 12.33 -11.99 -4.35
CA PHE A 60 12.14 -10.54 -4.20
C PHE A 60 12.46 -10.10 -2.76
N PHE A 61 13.43 -9.18 -2.69
CA PHE A 61 13.70 -8.36 -1.51
C PHE A 61 12.76 -7.14 -1.44
N HIS A 62 12.75 -6.43 -0.31
CA HIS A 62 11.84 -5.29 -0.07
C HIS A 62 11.82 -4.25 -1.19
N GLY A 63 12.95 -3.95 -1.83
CA GLY A 63 13.01 -3.02 -2.96
C GLY A 63 12.32 -3.53 -4.23
N HIS A 64 12.42 -4.83 -4.51
CA HIS A 64 11.72 -5.48 -5.63
C HIS A 64 10.21 -5.51 -5.38
N ASP A 65 9.82 -5.87 -4.16
CA ASP A 65 8.43 -5.83 -3.71
C ASP A 65 7.86 -4.41 -3.83
N LEU A 66 8.65 -3.38 -3.48
CA LEU A 66 8.22 -1.98 -3.51
C LEU A 66 8.03 -1.52 -4.95
N ALA A 67 8.98 -1.83 -5.83
CA ALA A 67 8.90 -1.52 -7.24
C ALA A 67 7.70 -2.21 -7.91
N ALA A 68 7.43 -3.47 -7.56
CA ALA A 68 6.29 -4.20 -8.12
C ALA A 68 4.94 -3.60 -7.66
N LEU A 69 4.82 -3.26 -6.37
CA LEU A 69 3.61 -2.63 -5.83
C LEU A 69 3.41 -1.19 -6.32
N ALA A 70 4.50 -0.45 -6.57
CA ALA A 70 4.45 0.91 -7.14
C ALA A 70 3.86 0.96 -8.55
N LEU A 71 3.79 -0.18 -9.27
CA LEU A 71 3.18 -0.28 -10.59
C LEU A 71 1.68 -0.61 -10.54
N ALA A 72 1.11 -0.84 -9.36
CA ALA A 72 -0.30 -1.14 -9.21
C ALA A 72 -1.17 0.10 -9.45
N GLU A 73 -2.37 -0.09 -9.99
CA GLU A 73 -3.32 1.00 -10.22
C GLU A 73 -3.98 1.48 -8.93
N HIS A 74 -4.09 0.59 -7.93
CA HIS A 74 -4.70 0.82 -6.63
C HIS A 74 -3.96 0.04 -5.53
N SER A 75 -4.17 0.41 -4.27
CA SER A 75 -3.47 -0.18 -3.13
C SER A 75 -4.41 -0.63 -2.02
N ILE A 76 -4.10 -1.79 -1.44
CA ILE A 76 -4.66 -2.28 -0.17
C ILE A 76 -3.51 -2.27 0.82
N LEU A 77 -3.62 -1.46 1.87
CA LEU A 77 -2.57 -1.33 2.87
C LEU A 77 -2.94 -2.08 4.14
N THR A 78 -1.93 -2.75 4.69
CA THR A 78 -1.89 -3.24 6.06
C THR A 78 -0.99 -2.32 6.88
N ALA A 79 -1.26 -2.21 8.19
CA ALA A 79 -0.52 -1.33 9.09
C ALA A 79 1.01 -1.46 8.95
N GLY A 80 1.68 -0.40 8.46
CA GLY A 80 3.13 -0.35 8.31
C GLY A 80 3.61 0.82 7.45
N THR A 81 4.83 1.29 7.69
CA THR A 81 5.47 2.38 6.92
C THR A 81 5.85 1.97 5.50
N TYR A 82 6.04 0.67 5.26
CA TYR A 82 6.31 0.12 3.94
C TYR A 82 5.11 0.28 2.99
N SER A 83 3.93 -0.10 3.47
CA SER A 83 2.63 0.05 2.79
C SER A 83 2.35 1.50 2.39
N TRP A 84 2.85 2.46 3.17
CA TRP A 84 2.69 3.87 2.88
C TRP A 84 3.44 4.31 1.61
N TRP A 85 4.72 3.92 1.48
CA TRP A 85 5.52 4.26 0.31
C TRP A 85 5.00 3.61 -0.97
N THR A 86 4.51 2.36 -0.90
CA THR A 86 3.97 1.66 -2.07
C THR A 86 2.75 2.39 -2.64
N ALA A 87 1.79 2.78 -1.79
CA ALA A 87 0.62 3.54 -2.21
C ALA A 87 0.97 4.93 -2.77
N TRP A 88 1.92 5.62 -2.13
CA TRP A 88 2.37 6.94 -2.58
C TRP A 88 3.01 6.89 -3.98
N LEU A 89 3.79 5.83 -4.25
CA LEU A 89 4.40 5.59 -5.56
C LEU A 89 3.36 5.19 -6.61
N ALA A 90 2.42 4.31 -6.25
CA ALA A 90 1.34 3.85 -7.13
C ALA A 90 0.40 4.99 -7.58
N GLY A 91 0.07 5.92 -6.67
CA GLY A 91 -0.76 7.10 -6.99
C GLY A 91 -2.24 6.80 -7.22
N GLY A 92 -2.69 5.58 -6.90
CA GLY A 92 -4.05 5.09 -7.07
C GLY A 92 -5.00 5.36 -5.90
N ASN A 93 -6.20 4.78 -5.97
CA ASN A 93 -7.07 4.66 -4.80
C ASN A 93 -6.42 3.75 -3.75
N VAL A 94 -6.63 4.08 -2.47
CA VAL A 94 -6.01 3.40 -1.34
C VAL A 94 -7.09 3.04 -0.33
N VAL A 95 -7.14 1.77 0.07
CA VAL A 95 -7.87 1.30 1.26
C VAL A 95 -6.86 0.82 2.30
N HIS A 96 -7.12 1.06 3.59
CA HIS A 96 -6.21 0.74 4.69
C HIS A 96 -6.98 0.20 5.90
N ASP A 97 -6.34 -0.60 6.76
CA ASP A 97 -6.97 -1.25 7.93
C ASP A 97 -6.98 -0.37 9.20
N LEU A 98 -6.21 0.72 9.19
CA LEU A 98 -6.02 1.62 10.31
C LEU A 98 -7.00 2.81 10.27
N ASN A 99 -7.35 3.34 11.44
CA ASN A 99 -7.77 4.73 11.55
C ASN A 99 -6.54 5.62 11.40
N TYR A 100 -6.03 5.83 10.18
CA TYR A 100 -5.15 6.99 9.95
C TYR A 100 -5.97 8.25 10.27
N PRO A 101 -5.35 9.34 10.76
CA PRO A 101 -6.06 10.57 11.13
C PRO A 101 -6.78 11.29 9.96
N VAL A 102 -6.80 10.70 8.77
CA VAL A 102 -7.53 11.18 7.60
C VAL A 102 -8.61 10.16 7.22
N PRO A 103 -9.89 10.57 7.15
CA PRO A 103 -10.98 9.65 6.85
C PRO A 103 -10.80 8.99 5.48
N PHE A 104 -11.03 7.68 5.49
CA PHE A 104 -10.96 6.62 4.47
C PHE A 104 -11.32 6.92 3.01
N GLN A 105 -11.84 8.10 2.69
CA GLN A 105 -12.28 8.47 1.35
C GLN A 105 -11.60 9.79 0.98
N ASN A 106 -10.70 9.72 -0.01
CA ASN A 106 -9.96 10.86 -0.59
C ASN A 106 -8.65 11.23 0.10
N CYS A 107 -7.86 10.23 0.52
CA CYS A 107 -6.47 10.50 0.83
C CYS A 107 -5.70 10.85 -0.46
N ILE A 108 -5.47 12.14 -0.66
CA ILE A 108 -4.57 12.64 -1.70
C ILE A 108 -3.13 12.46 -1.26
N LYS A 109 -2.21 12.39 -2.23
CA LYS A 109 -0.77 12.13 -2.05
C LYS A 109 -0.12 13.06 -1.01
N GLU A 110 -0.70 14.25 -0.82
CA GLU A 110 -0.27 15.30 0.08
C GLU A 110 -0.57 15.02 1.57
N HIS A 111 -1.60 14.22 1.87
CA HIS A 111 -1.95 13.86 3.27
C HIS A 111 -0.96 12.89 3.92
N TYR A 112 0.00 12.45 3.12
CA TYR A 112 0.89 11.36 3.44
C TYR A 112 2.31 11.84 3.73
N PHE A 113 2.66 13.09 3.42
CA PHE A 113 4.02 13.57 3.66
C PHE A 113 4.34 13.64 5.15
N PRO A 114 5.41 12.97 5.62
CA PRO A 114 5.91 13.24 6.94
C PRO A 114 6.37 14.70 7.02
N PRO A 115 6.30 15.37 8.19
CA PRO A 115 6.58 16.80 8.31
C PRO A 115 7.94 17.22 7.74
N TRP A 116 8.94 16.33 7.74
CA TRP A 116 10.28 16.57 7.20
C TRP A 116 10.36 16.49 5.66
N PHE A 117 9.35 15.95 4.99
CA PHE A 117 9.27 15.92 3.53
C PHE A 117 8.66 17.21 2.96
N LEU A 118 7.97 17.98 3.81
CA LEU A 118 7.44 19.29 3.46
C LEU A 118 8.56 20.33 3.62
N PHE A 119 9.08 20.85 2.50
CA PHE A 119 9.99 21.99 2.56
C PHE A 119 9.26 23.22 3.13
N PRO A 120 9.90 24.02 4.01
CA PRO A 120 9.30 25.23 4.53
C PRO A 120 8.90 26.15 3.36
N HIS A 121 7.62 26.50 3.33
CA HIS A 121 6.96 27.09 2.18
C HIS A 121 7.41 28.54 2.00
N ASN A 122 7.97 28.88 0.83
CA ASN A 122 7.89 30.23 0.30
C ASN A 122 7.45 30.16 -1.17
N SER A 123 6.23 30.65 -1.41
CA SER A 123 5.60 30.97 -2.71
C SER A 123 5.75 30.01 -3.93
N SER A 124 4.62 29.38 -4.27
CA SER A 124 4.13 29.24 -5.66
C SER A 124 4.81 28.30 -6.67
N SER A 125 5.09 27.03 -6.35
CA SER A 125 5.11 25.98 -7.39
C SER A 125 4.95 24.57 -6.79
N LYS A 126 3.86 23.87 -7.16
CA LYS A 126 3.45 22.56 -6.62
C LYS A 126 4.12 21.33 -7.26
N ARG A 127 5.36 21.43 -7.77
CA ARG A 127 6.06 20.22 -8.25
C ARG A 127 7.55 20.46 -8.43
N TRP A 128 8.35 19.46 -8.05
CA TRP A 128 9.69 19.28 -8.60
C TRP A 128 9.61 19.28 -10.13
N ALA A 129 10.27 20.24 -10.77
CA ALA A 129 10.55 20.22 -12.19
C ALA A 129 12.03 19.80 -12.35
N PRO A 130 12.35 18.82 -13.22
CA PRO A 130 13.75 18.52 -13.50
C PRO A 130 14.43 19.77 -14.09
N PRO A 131 15.74 19.96 -13.87
CA PRO A 131 16.47 21.08 -14.45
C PRO A 131 16.39 20.99 -15.99
N PRO A 132 16.21 22.13 -16.69
CA PRO A 132 16.21 22.13 -18.14
C PRO A 132 17.58 21.67 -18.67
N SER A 133 17.55 20.87 -19.74
CA SER A 133 18.71 20.39 -20.49
C SER A 133 19.52 21.51 -21.11
#